data_AF-A0A2I0WS50-F1
#
_entry.id   AF-A0A2I0WS50-F1
#
_cell.length_a   1.000
_cell.length_b   1.000
_cell.length_c   1.000
_cell.angle_alpha   90.00
_cell.angle_beta   90.00
_cell.angle_gamma   90.00
#
_symmetry.space_group_name_H-M   'P 1'
#
loop_
_entity.id
_entity.type
_entity.pdbx_description
1 polymer ?
#
loop_
_entity_poly.entity_id
_entity_poly.type
_entity_poly.pdbx_seq_one_letter_code
_entity_poly.pdbx_strand_id
1 'polypeptide(L)'
;MQVIWQPYTPNIQAQVAQIFLSGEDIWTARVPLISWKRVEWHLPDRVLRQFGLCPTTNIQPMDPSFKRVDGRGKSDMDWMLYHQAHIVIWESGRGYIVTGDLLDQHNNNSIHHYIQWYKSWATLYMLKAPVEPTAYPRAPSEHLLVRLNIL
;
A
#
# COMPACT_ATOMS: atom_id res chain seq x y z
N MET A 1 -15.94 0.23 14.78
CA MET A 1 -14.71 1.03 14.98
C MET A 1 -14.21 1.46 13.60
N GLN A 2 -14.22 2.76 13.32
CA GLN A 2 -13.73 3.32 12.05
C GLN A 2 -12.25 3.65 12.23
N VAL A 3 -11.39 3.11 11.36
CA VAL A 3 -9.97 3.52 11.33
C VAL A 3 -9.92 4.91 10.69
N ILE A 4 -9.57 5.92 11.48
CA ILE A 4 -9.31 7.28 10.99
C ILE A 4 -7.81 7.34 10.68
N TRP A 5 -7.47 7.45 9.39
CA TRP A 5 -6.08 7.65 8.98
C TRP A 5 -5.70 9.11 9.21
N GLN A 6 -4.80 9.35 10.16
CA GLN A 6 -4.22 10.66 10.43
C GLN A 6 -2.72 10.61 10.12
N PRO A 7 -2.15 11.67 9.52
CA PRO A 7 -0.71 11.81 9.40
C PRO A 7 -0.01 11.72 10.75
N TYR A 8 1.23 11.25 10.74
CA TYR A 8 2.11 11.31 11.89
C TYR A 8 2.23 12.76 12.37
N THR A 9 2.04 12.94 13.67
CA THR A 9 2.28 14.22 14.31
C THR A 9 3.77 14.53 14.29
N PRO A 10 4.18 15.81 14.44
CA PRO A 10 5.60 16.17 14.48
C PRO A 10 6.40 15.37 15.53
N ASN A 11 5.78 15.03 16.67
CA ASN A 11 6.40 14.21 17.70
C ASN A 11 6.67 12.77 17.23
N ILE A 12 5.73 12.16 16.49
CA ILE A 12 5.93 10.81 15.93
C ILE A 12 6.98 10.86 14.81
N GLN A 13 6.92 11.87 13.94
CA GLN A 13 7.90 12.05 12.87
C GLN A 13 9.32 12.19 13.42
N ALA A 14 9.51 12.92 14.53
CA ALA A 14 10.81 13.06 15.19
C ALA A 14 11.37 11.74 15.76
N GLN A 15 10.52 10.73 15.96
CA GLN A 15 10.91 9.40 16.45
C GLN A 15 11.11 8.38 15.32
N VAL A 16 10.81 8.74 14.07
CA VAL A 16 11.05 7.87 12.91
C VAL A 16 12.55 7.67 12.74
N ALA A 17 12.97 6.41 12.63
CA ALA A 17 14.38 6.09 12.44
C ALA A 17 14.90 6.74 11.15
N GLN A 18 16.12 7.30 11.22
CA GLN A 18 16.73 8.04 10.09
C GLN A 18 16.79 7.24 8.79
N ILE A 19 16.90 5.92 8.87
CA ILE A 19 16.87 5.04 7.69
C ILE A 19 15.58 5.20 6.85
N PHE A 20 14.45 5.47 7.50
CA PHE A 20 13.19 5.74 6.82
C PHE A 20 13.11 7.18 6.30
N LEU A 21 13.97 8.09 6.74
CA LEU A 21 14.05 9.43 6.15
C LEU A 21 15.01 9.43 4.96
N SER A 22 16.15 8.75 5.08
CA SER A 22 17.16 8.66 4.01
C SER A 22 16.77 7.73 2.85
N GLY A 23 15.84 6.80 3.08
CA GLY A 23 15.36 5.84 2.09
C GLY A 23 14.02 6.21 1.46
N GLU A 24 13.73 7.50 1.32
CA GLU A 24 12.47 8.01 0.76
C GLU A 24 12.13 7.41 -0.60
N ASP A 25 13.11 7.34 -1.49
CA ASP A 25 12.97 6.73 -2.81
C ASP A 25 12.48 5.27 -2.75
N ILE A 26 12.85 4.52 -1.71
CA ILE A 26 12.45 3.11 -1.55
C ILE A 26 10.98 3.00 -1.10
N TRP A 27 10.58 3.74 -0.05
CA TRP A 27 9.22 3.59 0.49
C TRP A 27 8.17 4.41 -0.26
N THR A 28 8.58 5.34 -1.12
CA THR A 28 7.70 6.07 -2.05
C THR A 28 7.57 5.41 -3.42
N ALA A 29 8.42 4.43 -3.78
CA ALA A 29 8.35 3.79 -5.08
C ALA A 29 7.20 2.77 -5.18
N ARG A 30 6.49 2.77 -6.31
CA ARG A 30 5.50 1.72 -6.63
C ARG A 30 6.19 0.58 -7.39
N VAL A 31 6.78 -0.36 -6.65
CA VAL A 31 7.63 -1.47 -7.14
C VAL A 31 7.22 -2.82 -6.53
N PRO A 32 7.57 -3.97 -7.13
CA PRO A 32 7.32 -5.27 -6.51
C PRO A 32 8.24 -5.48 -5.29
N LEU A 33 7.64 -5.81 -4.14
CA LEU A 33 8.33 -6.38 -2.99
C LEU A 33 8.54 -7.87 -3.21
N ILE A 34 9.80 -8.30 -3.16
CA ILE A 34 10.20 -9.68 -3.39
C ILE A 34 10.68 -10.26 -2.06
N SER A 35 10.09 -11.37 -1.63
CA SER A 35 10.53 -12.09 -0.42
C SER A 35 10.39 -13.58 -0.61
N TRP A 36 11.53 -14.27 -0.82
CA TRP A 36 11.60 -15.73 -0.99
C TRP A 36 10.65 -16.24 -2.10
N LYS A 37 9.47 -16.74 -1.72
CA LYS A 37 8.44 -17.26 -2.65
C LYS A 37 7.22 -16.34 -2.76
N ARG A 38 7.37 -15.07 -2.38
CA ARG A 38 6.30 -14.08 -2.37
C ARG A 38 6.68 -12.88 -3.22
N VAL A 39 5.72 -12.42 -4.00
CA VAL A 39 5.80 -11.14 -4.72
C VAL A 39 4.49 -10.40 -4.51
N GLU A 40 4.60 -9.16 -4.06
CA GLU A 40 3.46 -8.25 -3.84
C GLU A 40 3.86 -6.85 -4.30
N TRP A 41 2.95 -6.07 -4.87
CA TRP A 41 3.25 -4.67 -5.17
C TRP A 41 3.34 -3.85 -3.88
N HIS A 42 4.40 -3.06 -3.76
CA HIS A 42 4.46 -1.96 -2.82
C HIS A 42 3.49 -0.86 -3.25
N LEU A 43 2.57 -0.50 -2.36
CA LEU A 43 1.61 0.57 -2.56
C LEU A 43 1.97 1.73 -1.62
N PRO A 44 2.80 2.69 -2.08
CA PRO A 44 3.33 3.76 -1.25
C PRO A 44 2.26 4.77 -0.82
N ASP A 45 1.07 4.73 -1.44
CA ASP A 45 -0.07 5.59 -1.18
C ASP A 45 -0.48 5.73 0.29
N ARG A 46 -0.34 4.63 1.06
CA ARG A 46 -0.63 4.65 2.51
C ARG A 46 0.51 5.28 3.30
N VAL A 47 1.75 5.03 2.88
CA VAL A 47 2.95 5.57 3.53
C VAL A 47 2.98 7.09 3.34
N LEU A 48 2.78 7.58 2.11
CA LEU A 48 2.69 9.01 1.81
C LEU A 48 1.67 9.73 2.70
N ARG A 49 0.50 9.13 2.89
CA ARG A 49 -0.54 9.68 3.77
C ARG A 49 -0.17 9.70 5.25
N GLN A 50 0.65 8.75 5.72
CA GLN A 50 1.21 8.81 7.07
C GLN A 50 2.17 10.00 7.23
N PHE A 51 2.79 10.48 6.16
CA PHE A 51 3.61 11.70 6.18
C PHE A 51 2.82 12.98 5.84
N GLY A 52 1.50 12.89 5.67
CA GLY A 52 0.64 14.05 5.38
C GLY A 52 0.55 14.43 3.91
N LEU A 53 1.03 13.55 3.02
CA LEU A 53 1.02 13.77 1.58
C LEU A 53 -0.20 13.10 0.93
N CYS A 54 -0.82 13.80 -0.03
CA CYS A 54 -1.81 13.26 -0.94
C CYS A 54 -1.10 12.74 -2.19
N PRO A 55 -1.12 11.44 -2.48
CA PRO A 55 -0.46 10.91 -3.67
C PRO A 55 -1.00 11.56 -4.94
N THR A 56 -0.11 11.88 -5.88
CA THR A 56 -0.52 12.31 -7.21
C THR A 56 -1.21 11.15 -7.95
N THR A 57 -2.19 11.45 -8.79
CA THR A 57 -2.93 10.42 -9.56
C THR A 57 -2.32 10.16 -10.95
N ASN A 58 -1.28 10.92 -11.33
CA ASN A 58 -0.63 10.87 -12.64
C ASN A 58 0.53 9.86 -12.68
N ILE A 59 0.27 8.66 -12.20
CA ILE A 59 1.29 7.61 -12.07
C ILE A 59 0.86 6.46 -12.95
N GLN A 60 1.82 5.82 -13.59
CA GLN A 60 1.56 4.59 -14.33
C GLN A 60 0.83 3.62 -13.40
N PRO A 61 -0.41 3.22 -13.77
CA PRO A 61 -1.16 2.28 -12.96
C PRO A 61 -0.38 0.97 -12.88
N MET A 62 -0.45 0.34 -11.70
CA MET A 62 0.03 -1.03 -11.50
C MET A 62 -0.51 -1.92 -12.63
N ASP A 63 0.29 -2.87 -13.12
CA ASP A 63 -0.19 -3.89 -14.05
C ASP A 63 -1.46 -4.54 -13.45
N PRO A 64 -2.66 -4.29 -14.02
CA PRO A 64 -3.91 -4.77 -13.45
C PRO A 64 -4.02 -6.30 -13.45
N SER A 65 -3.22 -6.96 -14.29
CA SER A 65 -3.15 -8.42 -14.37
C SER A 65 -2.33 -9.03 -13.25
N PHE A 66 -1.51 -8.24 -12.54
CA PHE A 66 -0.69 -8.75 -11.45
C PHE A 66 -1.55 -9.34 -10.34
N LYS A 67 -1.20 -10.56 -9.95
CA LYS A 67 -1.75 -11.24 -8.78
C LYS A 67 -0.64 -11.42 -7.77
N ARG A 68 -0.95 -11.15 -6.49
CA ARG A 68 -0.04 -11.49 -5.39
C ARG A 68 0.34 -12.96 -5.52
N VAL A 69 1.63 -13.21 -5.56
CA VAL A 69 2.16 -14.57 -5.66
C VAL A 69 2.60 -15.00 -4.28
N ASP A 70 2.20 -16.22 -3.92
CA ASP A 70 2.81 -16.95 -2.83
C ASP A 70 3.22 -18.36 -3.31
N GLY A 71 4.17 -18.96 -2.60
CA GLY A 71 4.78 -20.21 -3.00
C GLY A 71 4.01 -21.47 -2.64
N ARG A 72 2.77 -21.36 -2.15
CA ARG A 72 1.98 -22.53 -1.77
C ARG A 72 1.66 -23.36 -3.02
N GLY A 73 1.88 -24.66 -2.95
CA GLY A 73 1.67 -25.58 -4.08
C GLY A 73 2.67 -25.43 -5.24
N LYS A 74 3.75 -24.66 -5.05
CA LYS A 74 4.76 -24.37 -6.08
C LYS A 74 6.15 -24.81 -5.61
N SER A 75 6.30 -26.09 -5.25
CA SER A 75 7.58 -26.67 -4.79
C SER A 75 8.63 -26.65 -5.89
N ASP A 76 8.22 -26.92 -7.13
CA ASP A 76 9.10 -27.17 -8.27
C ASP A 76 9.37 -25.91 -9.11
N MET A 77 8.85 -24.76 -8.64
CA MET A 77 9.05 -23.47 -9.30
C MET A 77 10.49 -23.01 -9.10
N ASP A 78 11.18 -22.69 -10.19
CA ASP A 78 12.44 -21.94 -10.14
C ASP A 78 12.14 -20.47 -9.78
N TRP A 79 12.29 -20.15 -8.50
CA TRP A 79 12.04 -18.81 -7.98
C TRP A 79 13.09 -17.79 -8.42
N MET A 80 14.32 -18.21 -8.71
CA MET A 80 15.33 -17.28 -9.22
C MET A 80 14.95 -16.83 -10.62
N LEU A 81 14.58 -17.77 -11.49
CA LEU A 81 14.11 -17.47 -12.84
C LEU A 81 12.81 -16.65 -12.80
N TYR A 82 11.86 -17.03 -11.96
CA TYR A 82 10.59 -16.31 -11.79
C TYR A 82 10.80 -14.83 -11.40
N HIS A 83 11.73 -14.56 -10.48
CA HIS A 83 11.93 -13.21 -9.97
C HIS A 83 12.67 -12.28 -10.92
N GLN A 84 13.27 -12.78 -12.01
CA GLN A 84 14.08 -11.94 -12.92
C GLN A 84 13.32 -10.70 -13.41
N ALA A 85 12.07 -10.87 -13.87
CA ALA A 85 11.27 -9.76 -14.34
C ALA A 85 10.95 -8.74 -13.22
N HIS A 86 10.72 -9.22 -12.00
CA HIS A 86 10.45 -8.36 -10.84
C HIS A 86 11.70 -7.62 -10.36
N ILE A 87 12.88 -8.26 -10.41
CA ILE A 87 14.16 -7.63 -10.09
C ILE A 87 14.43 -6.47 -11.06
N VAL A 88 14.18 -6.64 -12.36
CA VAL A 88 14.35 -5.54 -13.34
C VAL A 88 13.47 -4.33 -13.00
N ILE A 89 12.24 -4.55 -12.55
CA ILE A 89 11.35 -3.45 -12.11
C ILE A 89 11.87 -2.82 -10.81
N TRP A 90 12.33 -3.64 -9.85
CA TRP A 90 12.91 -3.14 -8.61
C TRP A 90 14.13 -2.25 -8.84
N GLU A 91 15.08 -2.69 -9.68
CA GLU A 91 16.29 -1.93 -10.02
C GLU A 91 15.97 -0.61 -10.76
N SER A 92 14.87 -0.57 -11.51
CA SER A 92 14.37 0.64 -12.16
C SER A 92 13.45 1.49 -11.26
N GLY A 93 13.32 1.15 -9.98
CA GLY A 93 12.35 1.72 -9.03
C GLY A 93 12.38 3.24 -8.89
N ARG A 94 13.52 3.89 -9.13
CA ARG A 94 13.63 5.36 -9.16
C ARG A 94 12.72 6.03 -10.19
N GLY A 95 12.39 5.34 -11.29
CA GLY A 95 11.43 5.81 -12.30
C GLY A 95 9.96 5.69 -11.87
N TYR A 96 9.70 5.03 -10.74
CA TYR A 96 8.37 4.74 -10.21
C TYR A 96 8.11 5.38 -8.84
N ILE A 97 8.91 6.38 -8.46
CA ILE A 97 8.70 7.17 -7.25
C ILE A 97 7.34 7.87 -7.33
N VAL A 98 6.52 7.66 -6.31
CA VAL A 98 5.23 8.31 -6.16
C VAL A 98 5.42 9.58 -5.32
N THR A 99 5.16 10.72 -5.93
CA THR A 99 5.14 12.01 -5.24
C THR A 99 3.73 12.31 -4.71
N GLY A 100 3.65 13.25 -3.78
CA GLY A 100 2.39 13.77 -3.29
C GLY A 100 2.52 15.21 -2.83
N ASP A 101 1.40 15.92 -2.85
CA ASP A 101 1.32 17.28 -2.33
C ASP A 101 0.92 17.24 -0.86
N LEU A 102 1.34 18.24 -0.08
CA LEU A 102 0.85 18.40 1.29
C LEU A 102 -0.67 18.52 1.27
N LEU A 103 -1.33 17.73 2.12
CA LEU A 103 -2.76 17.83 2.31
C LEU A 103 -3.09 19.21 2.88
N ASP A 104 -3.73 20.06 2.08
CA ASP A 104 -4.43 21.22 2.62
C ASP A 104 -5.64 20.70 3.40
N GLN A 105 -5.59 20.87 4.73
CA GLN A 105 -6.64 20.52 5.67
C GLN A 105 -8.00 21.18 5.35
N HIS A 106 -8.03 22.17 4.45
CA HIS A 106 -9.25 22.82 3.97
C HIS A 106 -9.69 22.40 2.56
N ASN A 107 -8.88 21.63 1.82
CA ASN A 107 -9.16 21.25 0.44
C ASN A 107 -9.53 19.75 0.32
N ASN A 108 -10.79 19.44 0.59
CA ASN A 108 -11.35 18.09 0.46
C ASN A 108 -11.35 17.55 -0.98
N ASN A 109 -11.11 18.39 -2.00
CA ASN A 109 -11.21 17.99 -3.40
C ASN A 109 -10.07 17.04 -3.82
N SER A 110 -8.85 17.27 -3.33
CA SER A 110 -7.68 16.42 -3.65
C SER A 110 -7.86 15.00 -3.13
N ILE A 111 -8.39 14.85 -1.91
CA ILE A 111 -8.72 13.55 -1.32
C ILE A 111 -9.83 12.87 -2.12
N HIS A 112 -10.88 13.61 -2.51
CA HIS A 112 -11.98 13.05 -3.29
C HIS A 112 -11.49 12.49 -4.63
N HIS A 113 -10.70 13.28 -5.37
CA HIS A 113 -10.10 12.86 -6.64
C HIS A 113 -9.20 11.62 -6.46
N TYR A 114 -8.37 11.61 -5.42
CA TYR A 114 -7.55 10.46 -5.08
C TYR A 114 -8.39 9.20 -4.81
N ILE A 115 -9.47 9.30 -4.03
CA ILE A 115 -10.33 8.16 -3.68
C ILE A 115 -11.04 7.63 -4.93
N GLN A 116 -11.51 8.50 -5.82
CA GLN A 116 -12.13 8.10 -7.08
C GLN A 116 -11.13 7.37 -7.99
N TRP A 117 -9.91 7.91 -8.11
CA TRP A 117 -8.84 7.26 -8.83
C TRP A 117 -8.49 5.89 -8.21
N TYR A 118 -8.31 5.81 -6.89
CA TYR A 118 -7.95 4.56 -6.21
C TYR A 118 -9.02 3.48 -6.42
N LYS A 119 -10.30 3.84 -6.37
CA LYS A 119 -11.42 2.93 -6.63
C LYS A 119 -11.51 2.46 -8.09
N SER A 120 -10.90 3.16 -9.05
CA SER A 120 -10.99 2.78 -10.46
C SER A 120 -10.19 1.51 -10.79
N TRP A 121 -9.18 1.20 -9.97
CA TRP A 121 -8.29 0.05 -10.19
C TRP A 121 -8.13 -0.85 -8.96
N ALA A 122 -8.36 -0.36 -7.75
CA ALA A 122 -8.26 -1.14 -6.51
C ALA A 122 -9.63 -1.42 -5.89
N THR A 123 -9.79 -2.63 -5.35
CA THR A 123 -10.95 -2.97 -4.51
C THR A 123 -10.61 -2.71 -3.05
N LEU A 124 -11.37 -1.84 -2.40
CA LEU A 124 -11.24 -1.57 -0.97
C LEU A 124 -12.01 -2.63 -0.17
N TYR A 125 -11.30 -3.38 0.65
CA TYR A 125 -11.90 -4.28 1.64
C TYR A 125 -11.79 -3.65 3.02
N MET A 126 -12.93 -3.36 3.66
CA MET A 126 -12.97 -2.96 5.06
C MET A 126 -13.37 -4.15 5.93
N LEU A 127 -12.74 -4.28 7.10
CA LEU A 127 -13.18 -5.21 8.12
C LEU A 127 -14.60 -4.83 8.56
N LYS A 128 -15.52 -5.79 8.58
CA LYS A 128 -16.82 -5.59 9.21
C LYS A 128 -16.58 -5.23 10.68
N ALA A 129 -17.30 -4.23 11.19
CA ALA A 129 -17.23 -3.92 12.61
C ALA A 129 -17.57 -5.19 13.41
N PRO A 130 -16.81 -5.53 14.47
CA PRO A 130 -17.17 -6.66 15.33
C PRO A 130 -18.59 -6.46 15.84
N VAL A 131 -19.41 -7.50 15.74
CA VAL A 131 -20.78 -7.48 16.29
C VAL A 131 -20.72 -7.49 17.82
N GLU A 132 -19.62 -7.99 18.40
CA GLU A 132 -19.35 -7.98 19.85
C GLU A 132 -17.88 -7.64 20.17
N PRO A 133 -17.60 -7.01 21.33
CA PRO A 133 -16.25 -6.71 21.79
C PRO A 133 -15.52 -8.02 22.12
N THR A 134 -14.70 -8.50 21.19
CA THR A 134 -13.92 -9.72 21.34
C THR A 134 -12.57 -9.39 21.97
N ALA A 135 -12.35 -9.87 23.19
CA ALA A 135 -11.02 -9.94 23.81
C ALA A 135 -10.22 -11.04 23.09
N TYR A 136 -9.44 -10.68 22.06
CA TYR A 136 -8.71 -11.67 21.26
C TYR A 136 -7.40 -12.12 21.92
N PRO A 137 -7.07 -13.42 21.92
CA PRO A 137 -5.72 -13.90 21.64
C PRO A 137 -5.56 -14.16 20.13
N ARG A 138 -4.36 -13.85 19.61
CA ARG A 138 -3.96 -13.96 18.20
C ARG A 138 -4.10 -15.39 17.64
N ALA A 139 -4.92 -15.55 16.61
CA ALA A 139 -4.79 -16.56 15.55
C ALA A 139 -5.40 -15.98 14.26
N PRO A 140 -4.98 -16.42 13.05
CA PRO A 140 -5.44 -15.85 11.80
C PRO A 140 -6.86 -16.34 11.50
N SER A 141 -7.87 -15.68 12.07
CA SER A 141 -9.26 -15.93 11.73
C SER A 141 -9.60 -15.29 10.39
N GLU A 142 -10.38 -16.02 9.59
CA GLU A 142 -10.93 -15.54 8.32
C GLU A 142 -11.80 -14.31 8.58
N HIS A 143 -11.23 -13.13 8.35
CA HIS A 143 -12.00 -11.90 8.43
C HIS A 143 -12.97 -11.84 7.25
N LEU A 144 -14.27 -11.79 7.55
CA LEU A 144 -15.30 -11.51 6.55
C LEU A 144 -15.08 -10.10 5.98
N LEU A 145 -14.59 -10.03 4.75
CA LEU A 145 -14.36 -8.80 4.03
C LEU A 145 -15.66 -8.35 3.36
N VAL A 146 -16.06 -7.09 3.55
CA VAL A 146 -17.21 -6.51 2.84
C VAL A 146 -16.71 -5.61 1.72
N ARG A 147 -17.20 -5.86 0.50
CA ARG A 147 -16.99 -4.95 -0.65
C ARG A 147 -17.94 -3.77 -0.51
N LEU A 148 -17.42 -2.56 -0.48
CA LEU A 148 -18.24 -1.35 -0.39
C LEU A 148 -18.61 -0.83 -1.77
N ASN A 149 -19.91 -0.80 -2.05
CA ASN A 149 -20.52 0.01 -3.08
C ASN A 149 -21.08 1.25 -2.37
N ILE A 150 -20.29 2.32 -2.27
CA ILE A 150 -20.80 3.62 -1.82
C ILE A 150 -20.76 4.54 -3.03
N LEU A 151 -21.94 5.10 -3.31
CA LEU A 151 -22.39 6.01 -4.37
C LEU A 151 -21.29 6.79 -5.08
#